data_AF-A0A2N1TCJ3-F1
#
_entry.id   AF-A0A2N1TCJ3-F1
#
_cell.length_a   1.000
_cell.length_b   1.000
_cell.length_c   1.000
_cell.angle_alpha   90.00
_cell.angle_beta   90.00
_cell.angle_gamma   90.00
#
_symmetry.space_group_name_H-M   'P 1'
#
loop_
_entity.id
_entity.type
_entity.pdbx_description
1 polymer ?
#
loop_
_entity_poly.entity_id
_entity_poly.type
_entity_poly.pdbx_seq_one_letter_code
_entity_poly.pdbx_strand_id
1 'polypeptide(L)'
;MDKKTYIKEASEQIKVLIANSEFQKANMLAMKTLTYFPDSSKIISLRKRIIKEVKQRNKDLVKFKIIQSKKLSKEENYPEAIKLLKEAQKLDFTNNKIYRLLFKNQEKYKKYLEDYFETHFAQQEQRLAQLAKENPETMIATVKKIELNSPPNKKIQKLVQDYQNQYIDYKIKQNKDLLASTKYTSIETLVKTLKGKTREDNLKIRELESKIKLRQLQDQKHEKYDFIYESKKNLNTLIQLKKYPKALQFIDEILTIAPEDPELLKKKKHIKKKLFSLNRDQIVLQILGEKKSKSK
;
A
#
# COMPACT_ATOMS: atom_id res chain seq x y z
N MET A 1 -42.98 -29.60 59.45
CA MET A 1 -43.36 -28.17 59.53
C MET A 1 -44.67 -27.99 58.77
N ASP A 2 -45.70 -27.42 59.40
CA ASP A 2 -47.02 -27.25 58.76
C ASP A 2 -46.97 -26.23 57.60
N LYS A 3 -47.76 -26.48 56.55
CA LYS A 3 -47.91 -25.64 55.35
C LYS A 3 -48.16 -24.18 55.70
N LYS A 4 -49.03 -23.92 56.70
CA LYS A 4 -49.36 -22.55 57.13
C LYS A 4 -48.15 -21.85 57.74
N THR A 5 -47.38 -22.54 58.57
CA THR A 5 -46.17 -22.01 59.22
C THR A 5 -45.09 -21.68 58.19
N TYR A 6 -44.84 -22.59 57.26
CA TYR A 6 -43.84 -22.38 56.20
C TYR A 6 -44.20 -21.18 55.30
N ILE A 7 -45.46 -21.10 54.83
CA ILE A 7 -45.93 -19.98 54.01
C ILE A 7 -45.83 -18.66 54.79
N LYS A 8 -46.12 -18.66 56.10
CA LYS A 8 -46.00 -17.47 56.95
C LYS A 8 -44.55 -16.98 57.02
N GLU A 9 -43.62 -17.86 57.36
CA GLU A 9 -42.19 -17.51 57.46
C GLU A 9 -41.61 -17.04 56.12
N ALA A 10 -41.87 -17.77 55.04
CA ALA A 10 -41.44 -17.39 53.69
C ALA A 10 -42.03 -16.02 53.29
N SER A 11 -43.28 -15.74 53.63
CA SER A 11 -43.90 -14.44 53.35
C SER A 11 -43.22 -13.29 54.08
N GLU A 12 -42.87 -13.46 55.36
CA GLU A 12 -42.19 -12.42 56.13
C GLU A 12 -40.76 -12.20 55.61
N GLN A 13 -40.02 -13.26 55.29
CA GLN A 13 -38.70 -13.15 54.66
C GLN A 13 -38.76 -12.42 53.30
N ILE A 14 -39.75 -12.74 52.46
CA ILE A 14 -39.95 -12.04 51.18
C ILE A 14 -40.23 -10.55 51.41
N LYS A 15 -41.04 -10.18 52.40
CA LYS A 15 -41.29 -8.76 52.73
C LYS A 15 -40.02 -8.03 53.18
N VAL A 16 -39.18 -8.67 53.98
CA VAL A 16 -37.89 -8.09 54.41
C VAL A 16 -36.99 -7.88 53.19
N LEU A 17 -36.88 -8.86 52.30
CA LEU A 17 -36.10 -8.72 51.06
C LEU A 17 -36.63 -7.62 50.13
N ILE A 18 -37.96 -7.45 50.05
CA ILE A 18 -38.59 -6.33 49.33
C ILE A 18 -38.20 -5.00 49.98
N ALA A 19 -38.31 -4.87 51.30
CA ALA A 19 -37.96 -3.64 52.03
C ALA A 19 -36.49 -3.25 51.82
N ASN A 20 -35.59 -4.22 51.74
CA ASN A 20 -34.16 -4.03 51.47
C ASN A 20 -33.84 -3.86 49.96
N SER A 21 -34.85 -3.78 49.08
CA SER A 21 -34.68 -3.70 47.63
C SER A 21 -33.91 -4.88 46.99
N GLU A 22 -33.86 -6.03 47.66
CA GLU A 22 -33.22 -7.27 47.21
C GLU A 22 -34.18 -8.09 46.32
N PHE A 23 -34.75 -7.44 45.30
CA PHE A 23 -35.85 -7.97 44.50
C PHE A 23 -35.57 -9.30 43.79
N GLN A 24 -34.32 -9.52 43.36
CA GLN A 24 -33.92 -10.79 42.72
C GLN A 24 -34.01 -11.96 43.72
N LYS A 25 -33.50 -11.76 44.95
CA LYS A 25 -33.59 -12.76 46.01
C LYS A 25 -35.03 -12.95 46.47
N ALA A 26 -35.78 -11.86 46.61
CA ALA A 26 -37.20 -11.89 46.94
C ALA A 26 -38.01 -12.71 45.91
N ASN A 27 -37.77 -12.48 44.61
CA ASN A 27 -38.45 -13.21 43.54
C ASN A 27 -38.02 -14.67 43.48
N MET A 28 -36.74 -14.97 43.68
CA MET A 28 -36.24 -16.35 43.73
C MET A 28 -36.87 -17.14 44.88
N LEU A 29 -36.95 -16.55 46.09
CA LEU A 29 -37.62 -17.16 47.23
C LEU A 29 -39.12 -17.35 46.96
N ALA A 30 -39.80 -16.34 46.41
CA ALA A 30 -41.21 -16.45 46.03
C ALA A 30 -41.45 -17.56 44.99
N MET A 31 -40.60 -17.69 43.97
CA MET A 31 -40.68 -18.76 42.97
C MET A 31 -40.47 -20.14 43.62
N LYS A 32 -39.43 -20.29 44.45
CA LYS A 32 -39.17 -21.53 45.19
C LYS A 32 -40.33 -21.90 46.12
N THR A 33 -40.97 -20.94 46.79
CA THR A 33 -42.14 -21.25 47.61
C THR A 33 -43.34 -21.68 46.77
N LEU A 34 -43.54 -21.06 45.59
CA LEU A 34 -44.63 -21.41 44.67
C LEU A 34 -44.43 -22.76 43.98
N THR A 35 -43.21 -23.30 43.88
CA THR A 35 -43.03 -24.68 43.36
C THR A 35 -43.62 -25.73 44.31
N TYR A 36 -43.58 -25.49 45.63
CA TYR A 36 -44.16 -26.40 46.62
C TYR A 36 -45.63 -26.07 46.94
N PHE A 37 -46.01 -24.79 46.83
CA PHE A 37 -47.37 -24.32 47.13
C PHE A 37 -47.90 -23.38 46.04
N PRO A 38 -48.29 -23.91 44.86
CA PRO A 38 -48.65 -23.10 43.69
C PRO A 38 -49.81 -22.14 43.92
N ASP A 39 -50.82 -22.55 44.70
CA ASP A 39 -52.06 -21.79 44.91
C ASP A 39 -51.99 -20.80 46.08
N SER A 40 -50.79 -20.55 46.61
CA SER A 40 -50.62 -19.64 47.75
C SER A 40 -50.89 -18.20 47.33
N SER A 41 -52.14 -17.74 47.52
CA SER A 41 -52.57 -16.37 47.21
C SER A 41 -51.69 -15.29 47.84
N LYS A 42 -51.21 -15.53 49.07
CA LYS A 42 -50.28 -14.64 49.78
C LYS A 42 -48.96 -14.49 49.03
N ILE A 43 -48.33 -15.59 48.60
CA ILE A 43 -47.05 -15.54 47.88
C ILE A 43 -47.23 -15.00 46.46
N ILE A 44 -48.34 -15.35 45.79
CA ILE A 44 -48.71 -14.77 44.48
C ILE A 44 -48.83 -13.25 44.58
N SER A 45 -49.47 -12.72 45.64
CA SER A 45 -49.60 -11.28 45.86
C SER A 45 -48.25 -10.58 46.07
N LEU A 46 -47.34 -11.21 46.82
CA LEU A 46 -45.99 -10.70 47.04
C LEU A 46 -45.17 -10.69 45.74
N ARG A 47 -45.27 -11.73 44.91
CA ARG A 47 -44.63 -11.76 43.59
C ARG A 47 -45.15 -10.66 42.67
N LYS A 48 -46.48 -10.42 42.64
CA LYS A 48 -47.07 -9.29 41.90
C LYS A 48 -46.51 -7.94 42.39
N ARG A 49 -46.34 -7.77 43.70
CA ARG A 49 -45.73 -6.57 44.30
C ARG A 49 -44.28 -6.40 43.85
N ILE A 50 -43.45 -7.45 43.91
CA ILE A 50 -42.05 -7.42 43.45
C ILE A 50 -41.97 -6.97 41.98
N ILE A 51 -42.79 -7.56 41.10
CA ILE A 51 -42.82 -7.21 39.68
C ILE A 51 -43.19 -5.73 39.49
N LYS A 52 -44.18 -5.23 40.24
CA LYS A 52 -44.59 -3.82 40.19
C LYS A 52 -43.45 -2.88 40.62
N GLU A 53 -42.76 -3.19 41.72
CA GLU A 53 -41.65 -2.39 42.25
C GLU A 53 -40.43 -2.41 41.32
N VAL A 54 -40.05 -3.58 40.78
CA VAL A 54 -38.99 -3.70 39.76
C VAL A 54 -39.33 -2.89 38.51
N LYS A 55 -40.57 -2.98 38.02
CA LYS A 55 -41.03 -2.21 36.87
C LYS A 55 -40.94 -0.70 37.12
N GLN A 56 -41.30 -0.24 38.32
CA GLN A 56 -41.20 1.18 38.66
C GLN A 56 -39.75 1.63 38.75
N ARG A 57 -38.88 0.87 39.44
CA ARG A 57 -37.45 1.17 39.53
C ARG A 57 -36.78 1.21 38.16
N ASN A 58 -37.12 0.28 37.27
CA ASN A 58 -36.62 0.29 35.89
C ASN A 58 -37.06 1.55 35.13
N LYS A 59 -38.32 2.00 35.29
CA LYS A 59 -38.79 3.27 34.70
C LYS A 59 -37.98 4.46 35.20
N ASP A 60 -37.70 4.53 36.50
CA ASP A 60 -36.93 5.62 37.10
C ASP A 60 -35.46 5.61 36.62
N LEU A 61 -34.85 4.43 36.54
CA LEU A 61 -33.51 4.25 35.98
C LEU A 61 -33.44 4.63 34.50
N VAL A 62 -34.43 4.24 33.70
CA VAL A 62 -34.54 4.62 32.29
C VAL A 62 -34.65 6.14 32.16
N LYS A 63 -35.50 6.79 32.97
CA LYS A 63 -35.65 8.25 33.00
C LYS A 63 -34.32 8.92 33.34
N PHE A 64 -33.62 8.45 34.36
CA PHE A 64 -32.30 8.96 34.75
C PHE A 64 -31.27 8.82 33.62
N LYS A 65 -31.14 7.63 33.02
CA LYS A 65 -30.20 7.38 31.90
C LYS A 65 -30.52 8.25 30.68
N ILE A 66 -31.80 8.47 30.37
CA ILE A 66 -32.22 9.40 29.31
C ILE A 66 -31.77 10.83 29.62
N ILE A 67 -31.94 11.31 30.85
CA ILE A 67 -31.50 12.67 31.25
C ILE A 67 -29.98 12.80 31.11
N GLN A 68 -29.20 11.86 31.64
CA GLN A 68 -27.75 11.88 31.56
C GLN A 68 -27.23 11.78 30.12
N SER A 69 -27.81 10.90 29.29
CA SER A 69 -27.44 10.80 27.88
C SER A 69 -27.69 12.09 27.10
N LYS A 70 -28.75 12.85 27.43
CA LYS A 70 -29.00 14.16 26.82
C LYS A 70 -27.98 15.20 27.23
N LYS A 71 -27.50 15.16 28.48
CA LYS A 71 -26.41 16.03 28.96
C LYS A 71 -25.12 15.75 28.19
N LEU A 72 -24.70 14.48 28.14
CA LEU A 72 -23.51 14.04 27.41
C LEU A 72 -23.58 14.38 25.92
N SER A 73 -24.75 14.22 25.30
CA SER A 73 -24.99 14.60 23.89
C SER A 73 -24.84 16.10 23.61
N LYS A 74 -25.08 16.97 24.61
CA LYS A 74 -24.83 18.42 24.51
C LYS A 74 -23.36 18.76 24.68
N GLU A 75 -22.64 17.97 25.47
CA GLU A 75 -21.20 18.06 25.69
C GLU A 75 -20.41 17.32 24.58
N GLU A 76 -21.08 16.92 23.49
CA GLU A 76 -20.52 16.14 22.37
C GLU A 76 -19.87 14.82 22.75
N ASN A 77 -20.11 14.35 23.98
CA ASN A 77 -19.69 13.05 24.45
C ASN A 77 -20.69 11.97 23.97
N TYR A 78 -20.70 11.76 22.65
CA TYR A 78 -21.61 10.82 22.00
C TYR A 78 -21.39 9.34 22.37
N PRO A 79 -20.15 8.82 22.53
CA PRO A 79 -19.94 7.42 22.89
C PRO A 79 -20.57 7.04 24.24
N GLU A 80 -20.33 7.84 25.29
CA GLU A 80 -20.93 7.66 26.60
C GLU A 80 -22.46 7.85 26.56
N ALA A 81 -22.96 8.84 25.79
CA ALA A 81 -24.39 9.04 25.61
C ALA A 81 -25.07 7.81 24.98
N ILE A 82 -24.46 7.22 23.94
CA ILE A 82 -24.95 6.00 23.27
C ILE A 82 -24.92 4.81 24.23
N LYS A 83 -23.85 4.67 25.03
CA LYS A 83 -23.73 3.60 26.03
C LYS A 83 -24.88 3.64 27.04
N LEU A 84 -25.18 4.81 27.61
CA LEU A 84 -26.29 4.97 28.55
C LEU A 84 -27.66 4.66 27.92
N LEU A 85 -27.85 5.03 26.64
CA LEU A 85 -29.10 4.73 25.92
C LEU A 85 -29.25 3.23 25.64
N LYS A 86 -28.17 2.52 25.30
CA LYS A 86 -28.18 1.04 25.16
C LYS A 86 -28.51 0.36 26.49
N GLU A 87 -27.97 0.85 27.60
CA GLU A 87 -28.31 0.34 28.93
C GLU A 87 -29.78 0.60 29.29
N ALA A 88 -30.31 1.78 28.96
CA ALA A 88 -31.72 2.08 29.14
C ALA A 88 -32.63 1.18 28.28
N GLN A 89 -32.23 0.89 27.04
CA GLN A 89 -32.95 0.00 26.14
C GLN A 89 -33.07 -1.42 26.70
N LYS A 90 -32.04 -1.93 27.38
CA LYS A 90 -32.09 -3.25 28.04
C LYS A 90 -33.12 -3.30 29.17
N LEU A 91 -33.39 -2.18 29.82
CA LEU A 91 -34.37 -2.08 30.92
C LEU A 91 -35.80 -1.88 30.41
N ASP A 92 -35.97 -1.24 29.27
CA ASP A 92 -37.26 -1.00 28.60
C ASP A 92 -37.09 -0.96 27.08
N PHE A 93 -37.17 -2.14 26.44
CA PHE A 93 -36.99 -2.31 25.01
C PHE A 93 -38.18 -1.81 24.16
N THR A 94 -39.30 -1.45 24.79
CA THR A 94 -40.50 -0.94 24.09
C THR A 94 -40.53 0.58 23.99
N ASN A 95 -39.57 1.25 24.62
CA ASN A 95 -39.56 2.70 24.72
C ASN A 95 -39.03 3.37 23.44
N ASN A 96 -39.95 3.76 22.55
CA ASN A 96 -39.63 4.46 21.30
C ASN A 96 -38.78 5.72 21.47
N LYS A 97 -38.82 6.39 22.63
CA LYS A 97 -37.98 7.56 22.90
C LYS A 97 -36.50 7.20 22.97
N ILE A 98 -36.17 6.01 23.51
CA ILE A 98 -34.79 5.52 23.59
C ILE A 98 -34.23 5.30 22.18
N TYR A 99 -34.99 4.63 21.31
CA TYR A 99 -34.61 4.41 19.91
C TYR A 99 -34.34 5.72 19.16
N ARG A 100 -35.25 6.69 19.25
CA ARG A 100 -35.08 8.00 18.61
C ARG A 100 -33.82 8.72 19.09
N LEU A 101 -33.55 8.69 20.40
CA LEU A 101 -32.36 9.31 20.96
C LEU A 101 -31.07 8.57 20.59
N LEU A 102 -31.10 7.25 20.54
CA LEU A 102 -29.96 6.42 20.18
C LEU A 102 -29.58 6.66 18.72
N PHE A 103 -30.55 6.62 17.81
CA PHE A 103 -30.35 6.95 16.40
C PHE A 103 -29.79 8.38 16.23
N LYS A 104 -30.40 9.38 16.89
CA LYS A 104 -29.93 10.77 16.83
C LYS A 104 -28.48 10.93 17.31
N ASN A 105 -28.08 10.23 18.37
CA ASN A 105 -26.70 10.29 18.86
C ASN A 105 -25.72 9.55 17.94
N GLN A 106 -26.13 8.45 17.31
CA GLN A 106 -25.31 7.75 16.33
C GLN A 106 -25.05 8.62 15.09
N GLU A 107 -26.08 9.28 14.56
CA GLU A 107 -25.94 10.22 13.43
C GLU A 107 -25.03 11.40 13.78
N LYS A 108 -25.21 12.00 14.97
CA LYS A 108 -24.32 13.07 15.44
C LYS A 108 -22.88 12.60 15.63
N TYR A 109 -22.68 11.41 16.19
CA TYR A 109 -21.33 10.86 16.39
C TYR A 109 -20.64 10.58 15.06
N LYS A 110 -21.37 10.01 14.11
CA LYS A 110 -20.88 9.80 12.74
C LYS A 110 -20.44 11.13 12.12
N LYS A 111 -21.30 12.16 12.19
CA LYS A 111 -20.96 13.48 11.67
C LYS A 111 -19.75 14.09 12.39
N TYR A 112 -19.69 13.99 13.71
CA TYR A 112 -18.53 14.45 14.49
C TYR A 112 -17.22 13.76 14.05
N LEU A 113 -17.25 12.44 13.81
CA LEU A 113 -16.10 11.70 13.30
C LEU A 113 -15.73 12.11 11.88
N GLU A 114 -16.71 12.37 11.02
CA GLU A 114 -16.50 12.87 9.66
C GLU A 114 -15.86 14.27 9.70
N ASP A 115 -16.41 15.21 10.47
CA ASP A 115 -15.88 16.58 10.61
C ASP A 115 -14.46 16.58 11.23
N TYR A 116 -14.24 15.75 12.25
CA TYR A 116 -12.91 15.52 12.84
C TYR A 116 -11.93 14.99 11.80
N PHE A 117 -12.35 13.99 11.02
CA PHE A 117 -11.54 13.42 9.96
C PHE A 117 -11.20 14.45 8.89
N GLU A 118 -12.17 15.21 8.39
CA GLU A 118 -11.95 16.24 7.37
C GLU A 118 -10.99 17.32 7.86
N THR A 119 -11.14 17.77 9.10
CA THR A 119 -10.28 18.81 9.69
C THR A 119 -8.83 18.31 9.80
N HIS A 120 -8.63 17.12 10.35
CA HIS A 120 -7.30 16.54 10.46
C HIS A 120 -6.70 16.18 9.10
N PHE A 121 -7.51 15.72 8.16
CA PHE A 121 -7.08 15.45 6.79
C PHE A 121 -6.57 16.74 6.12
N ALA A 122 -7.32 17.83 6.20
CA ALA A 122 -6.92 19.13 5.65
C ALA A 122 -5.60 19.64 6.27
N GLN A 123 -5.42 19.46 7.59
CA GLN A 123 -4.16 19.79 8.26
C GLN A 123 -2.98 18.96 7.75
N GLN A 124 -3.17 17.65 7.53
CA GLN A 124 -2.13 16.79 6.95
C GLN A 124 -1.81 17.20 5.53
N GLU A 125 -2.82 17.49 4.71
CA GLU A 125 -2.63 17.96 3.34
C GLU A 125 -1.85 19.29 3.29
N GLN A 126 -2.21 20.26 4.14
CA GLN A 126 -1.50 21.53 4.23
C GLN A 126 -0.03 21.34 4.67
N ARG A 127 0.21 20.47 5.66
CA ARG A 127 1.56 20.14 6.13
C ARG A 127 2.38 19.51 5.01
N LEU A 128 1.82 18.55 4.27
CA LEU A 128 2.51 17.92 3.15
C LEU A 128 2.79 18.94 2.04
N ALA A 129 1.86 19.85 1.76
CA ALA A 129 2.05 20.92 0.76
C ALA A 129 3.21 21.85 1.13
N GLN A 130 3.35 22.19 2.41
CA GLN A 130 4.46 22.99 2.91
C GLN A 130 5.79 22.22 2.80
N LEU A 131 5.83 20.98 3.28
CA LEU A 131 7.03 20.15 3.20
C LEU A 131 7.44 19.88 1.75
N ALA A 132 6.50 19.76 0.82
CA ALA A 132 6.81 19.58 -0.60
C ALA A 132 7.55 20.78 -1.20
N LYS A 133 7.37 22.00 -0.65
CA LYS A 133 8.08 23.20 -1.06
C LYS A 133 9.43 23.34 -0.36
N GLU A 134 9.48 23.08 0.93
CA GLU A 134 10.66 23.33 1.78
C GLU A 134 11.66 22.17 1.75
N ASN A 135 11.17 20.93 1.88
CA ASN A 135 12.00 19.74 2.01
C ASN A 135 11.27 18.49 1.48
N PRO A 136 11.34 18.23 0.16
CA PRO A 136 10.71 17.06 -0.46
C PRO A 136 11.15 15.72 0.13
N GLU A 137 12.35 15.61 0.71
CA GLU A 137 12.83 14.38 1.37
C GLU A 137 12.07 14.11 2.68
N THR A 138 11.80 15.16 3.45
CA THR A 138 11.01 15.05 4.69
C THR A 138 9.53 14.85 4.38
N MET A 139 9.05 15.45 3.30
CA MET A 139 7.71 15.22 2.77
C MET A 139 7.49 13.73 2.48
N ILE A 140 8.35 13.09 1.69
CA ILE A 140 8.13 11.69 1.30
C ILE A 140 8.24 10.72 2.48
N ALA A 141 9.11 11.01 3.45
CA ALA A 141 9.16 10.25 4.71
C ALA A 141 7.87 10.39 5.52
N THR A 142 7.25 11.58 5.51
CA THR A 142 5.97 11.84 6.17
C THR A 142 4.83 11.12 5.47
N VAL A 143 4.80 11.13 4.13
CA VAL A 143 3.83 10.36 3.33
C VAL A 143 3.87 8.88 3.68
N LYS A 144 5.07 8.29 3.80
CA LYS A 144 5.23 6.88 4.18
C LYS A 144 4.69 6.59 5.59
N LYS A 145 4.87 7.50 6.54
CA LYS A 145 4.27 7.38 7.89
C LYS A 145 2.74 7.44 7.85
N ILE A 146 2.18 8.33 7.02
CA ILE A 146 0.72 8.43 6.84
C ILE A 146 0.18 7.12 6.25
N GLU A 147 0.84 6.59 5.23
CA GLU A 147 0.46 5.34 4.58
C GLU A 147 0.46 4.13 5.55
N LEU A 148 1.48 4.02 6.40
CA LEU A 148 1.61 2.90 7.34
C LEU A 148 0.63 2.97 8.52
N ASN A 149 0.31 4.17 8.99
CA ASN A 149 -0.46 4.37 10.23
C ASN A 149 -1.95 4.68 10.00
N SER A 150 -2.37 4.88 8.75
CA SER A 150 -3.75 5.23 8.44
C SER A 150 -4.57 4.00 8.08
N PRO A 151 -5.82 3.87 8.60
CA PRO A 151 -6.72 2.84 8.14
C PRO A 151 -7.04 3.03 6.64
N PRO A 152 -7.42 1.97 5.92
CA PRO A 152 -7.72 2.05 4.50
C PRO A 152 -8.82 3.08 4.20
N ASN A 153 -8.43 4.21 3.61
CA ASN A 153 -9.33 5.30 3.27
C ASN A 153 -8.95 5.85 1.88
N LYS A 154 -9.94 5.98 0.99
CA LYS A 154 -9.73 6.42 -0.40
C LYS A 154 -9.11 7.83 -0.49
N LYS A 155 -9.49 8.76 0.38
CA LYS A 155 -8.90 10.12 0.41
C LYS A 155 -7.43 10.07 0.80
N ILE A 156 -7.07 9.29 1.82
CA ILE A 156 -5.68 9.11 2.25
C ILE A 156 -4.85 8.41 1.17
N GLN A 157 -5.38 7.35 0.56
CA GLN A 157 -4.70 6.65 -0.53
C GLN A 157 -4.40 7.59 -1.71
N LYS A 158 -5.36 8.45 -2.08
CA LYS A 158 -5.17 9.46 -3.10
C LYS A 158 -4.11 10.49 -2.70
N LEU A 159 -4.19 11.03 -1.47
CA LEU A 159 -3.21 11.97 -0.93
C LEU A 159 -1.78 11.39 -0.99
N VAL A 160 -1.60 10.15 -0.52
CA VAL A 160 -0.32 9.44 -0.55
C VAL A 160 0.19 9.32 -1.98
N GLN A 161 -0.66 8.92 -2.92
CA GLN A 161 -0.29 8.77 -4.33
C GLN A 161 0.12 10.10 -4.98
N ASP A 162 -0.63 11.17 -4.72
CA ASP A 162 -0.39 12.50 -5.30
C ASP A 162 0.98 13.04 -4.85
N TYR A 163 1.28 12.97 -3.55
CA TYR A 163 2.56 13.43 -3.02
C TYR A 163 3.75 12.52 -3.37
N GLN A 164 3.55 11.20 -3.49
CA GLN A 164 4.56 10.30 -4.06
C GLN A 164 4.91 10.70 -5.50
N ASN A 165 3.89 10.96 -6.33
CA ASN A 165 4.09 11.40 -7.71
C ASN A 165 4.79 12.76 -7.78
N GLN A 166 4.47 13.70 -6.89
CA GLN A 166 5.16 14.98 -6.80
C GLN A 166 6.64 14.83 -6.42
N TYR A 167 6.96 13.92 -5.50
CA TYR A 167 8.35 13.61 -5.16
C TYR A 167 9.12 13.02 -6.33
N ILE A 168 8.48 12.12 -7.10
CA ILE A 168 9.06 11.54 -8.32
C ILE A 168 9.36 12.65 -9.33
N ASP A 169 8.41 13.55 -9.59
CA ASP A 169 8.62 14.67 -10.52
C ASP A 169 9.75 15.59 -10.08
N TYR A 170 9.82 15.89 -8.78
CA TYR A 170 10.92 16.65 -8.19
C TYR A 170 12.28 15.98 -8.47
N LYS A 171 12.39 14.67 -8.24
CA LYS A 171 13.64 13.92 -8.48
C LYS A 171 13.99 13.81 -9.95
N ILE A 172 13.01 13.61 -10.83
CA ILE A 172 13.22 13.64 -12.28
C ILE A 172 13.77 15.00 -12.70
N LYS A 173 13.18 16.10 -12.22
CA LYS A 173 13.64 17.46 -12.53
C LYS A 173 15.08 17.71 -12.05
N GLN A 174 15.40 17.31 -10.82
CA GLN A 174 16.75 17.46 -10.24
C GLN A 174 17.81 16.62 -10.96
N ASN A 175 17.41 15.51 -11.61
CA ASN A 175 18.33 14.61 -12.31
C ASN A 175 18.14 14.66 -13.82
N LYS A 176 17.65 15.78 -14.38
CA LYS A 176 17.35 15.90 -15.81
C LYS A 176 18.55 15.56 -16.70
N ASP A 177 19.74 16.05 -16.34
CA ASP A 177 20.96 15.83 -17.14
C ASP A 177 21.44 14.39 -17.06
N LEU A 178 21.38 13.78 -15.87
CA LEU A 178 21.64 12.35 -15.70
C LEU A 178 20.66 11.54 -16.56
N LEU A 179 19.38 11.87 -16.49
CA LEU A 179 18.33 11.21 -17.25
C LEU A 179 18.47 11.43 -18.75
N ALA A 180 19.14 12.49 -19.23
CA ALA A 180 19.44 12.70 -20.65
C ALA A 180 20.74 11.99 -21.12
N SER A 181 21.56 11.51 -20.18
CA SER A 181 22.85 10.88 -20.48
C SER A 181 22.74 9.38 -20.82
N THR A 182 23.86 8.81 -21.27
CA THR A 182 24.06 7.37 -21.48
C THR A 182 24.55 6.63 -20.21
N LYS A 183 24.57 7.29 -19.04
CA LYS A 183 25.00 6.70 -17.77
C LYS A 183 23.92 5.80 -17.17
N TYR A 184 23.59 4.71 -17.87
CA TYR A 184 22.45 3.83 -17.56
C TYR A 184 22.50 3.20 -16.16
N THR A 185 23.68 2.82 -15.67
CA THR A 185 23.86 2.28 -14.30
C THR A 185 23.50 3.30 -13.21
N SER A 186 23.87 4.56 -13.40
CA SER A 186 23.52 5.66 -12.49
C SER A 186 22.01 5.96 -12.56
N ILE A 187 21.42 5.88 -13.74
CA ILE A 187 19.96 6.05 -13.92
C ILE A 187 19.19 4.91 -13.22
N GLU A 188 19.63 3.66 -13.35
CA GLU A 188 19.03 2.51 -12.64
C GLU A 188 19.09 2.67 -11.12
N THR A 189 20.21 3.20 -10.60
CA THR A 189 20.36 3.49 -9.17
C THR A 189 19.37 4.57 -8.70
N LEU A 190 19.14 5.61 -9.51
CA LEU A 190 18.12 6.62 -9.24
C LEU A 190 16.73 5.99 -9.18
N VAL A 191 16.38 5.17 -10.17
CA VAL A 191 15.08 4.49 -10.22
C VAL A 191 14.87 3.57 -9.01
N LYS A 192 15.87 2.76 -8.66
CA LYS A 192 15.83 1.89 -7.46
C LYS A 192 15.60 2.71 -6.19
N THR A 193 16.24 3.87 -6.09
CA THR A 193 16.05 4.81 -4.97
C THR A 193 14.61 5.31 -4.92
N LEU A 194 14.04 5.70 -6.07
CA LEU A 194 12.64 6.15 -6.16
C LEU A 194 11.67 5.05 -5.71
N LYS A 195 11.89 3.81 -6.14
CA LYS A 195 11.08 2.64 -5.72
C LYS A 195 11.12 2.43 -4.21
N GLY A 196 12.30 2.50 -3.59
CA GLY A 196 12.45 2.28 -2.14
C GLY A 196 11.84 3.39 -1.27
N LYS A 197 11.80 4.62 -1.78
CA LYS A 197 11.20 5.77 -1.08
C LYS A 197 9.70 5.93 -1.33
N THR A 198 9.19 5.36 -2.41
CA THR A 198 7.78 5.41 -2.79
C THR A 198 7.20 3.98 -2.81
N ARG A 199 6.34 3.67 -3.80
CA ARG A 199 5.85 2.32 -4.06
C ARG A 199 6.55 1.73 -5.27
N GLU A 200 6.86 0.44 -5.20
CA GLU A 200 7.52 -0.29 -6.28
C GLU A 200 6.67 -0.36 -7.57
N ASP A 201 5.36 -0.40 -7.41
CA ASP A 201 4.38 -0.49 -8.50
C ASP A 201 3.89 0.86 -9.01
N ASN A 202 4.48 1.98 -8.58
CA ASN A 202 4.07 3.31 -9.01
C ASN A 202 4.16 3.45 -10.55
N LEU A 203 3.05 3.86 -11.17
CA LEU A 203 2.92 3.96 -12.63
C LEU A 203 3.97 4.90 -13.26
N LYS A 204 4.25 6.06 -12.64
CA LYS A 204 5.27 7.00 -13.17
C LYS A 204 6.67 6.40 -13.19
N ILE A 205 7.02 5.59 -12.19
CA ILE A 205 8.30 4.90 -12.16
C ILE A 205 8.38 3.86 -13.26
N ARG A 206 7.31 3.08 -13.48
CA ARG A 206 7.25 2.08 -14.56
C ARG A 206 7.38 2.71 -15.94
N GLU A 207 6.72 3.85 -16.16
CA GLU A 207 6.84 4.62 -17.40
C GLU A 207 8.26 5.15 -17.60
N LEU A 208 8.89 5.69 -16.55
CA LEU A 208 10.26 6.15 -16.57
C LEU A 208 11.23 5.00 -16.94
N GLU A 209 11.11 3.86 -16.27
CA GLU A 209 11.91 2.65 -16.54
C GLU A 209 11.78 2.19 -17.99
N SER A 210 10.55 2.16 -18.51
CA SER A 210 10.27 1.72 -19.87
C SER A 210 10.93 2.66 -20.90
N LYS A 211 10.84 3.97 -20.67
CA LYS A 211 11.48 4.99 -21.53
C LYS A 211 13.01 4.86 -21.52
N ILE A 212 13.62 4.66 -20.36
CA ILE A 212 15.08 4.52 -20.22
C ILE A 212 15.57 3.25 -20.92
N LYS A 213 14.89 2.11 -20.70
CA LYS A 213 15.24 0.84 -21.35
C LYS A 213 15.18 0.94 -22.88
N LEU A 214 14.13 1.58 -23.40
CA LEU A 214 13.97 1.77 -24.84
C LEU A 214 15.12 2.62 -25.41
N ARG A 215 15.49 3.71 -24.73
CA ARG A 215 16.64 4.54 -25.17
C ARG A 215 17.96 3.77 -25.10
N GLN A 216 18.19 3.01 -24.03
CA GLN A 216 19.41 2.19 -23.90
C GLN A 216 19.58 1.22 -25.06
N LEU A 217 18.50 0.57 -25.48
CA LEU A 217 18.50 -0.31 -26.65
C LEU A 217 18.78 0.45 -27.95
N GLN A 218 18.27 1.67 -28.10
CA GLN A 218 18.55 2.53 -29.25
C GLN A 218 20.02 2.96 -29.30
N ASP A 219 20.59 3.41 -28.18
CA ASP A 219 22.00 3.83 -28.12
C ASP A 219 22.94 2.65 -28.41
N GLN A 220 22.69 1.48 -27.82
CA GLN A 220 23.45 0.25 -28.11
C GLN A 220 23.38 -0.15 -29.59
N LYS A 221 22.23 0.10 -30.24
CA LYS A 221 22.09 -0.12 -31.68
C LYS A 221 22.95 0.86 -32.46
N HIS A 222 22.88 2.16 -32.15
CA HIS A 222 23.69 3.20 -32.80
C HIS A 222 25.19 2.96 -32.65
N GLU A 223 25.68 2.65 -31.44
CA GLU A 223 27.09 2.34 -31.19
C GLU A 223 27.59 1.16 -32.04
N LYS A 224 26.77 0.11 -32.20
CA LYS A 224 27.12 -1.01 -33.09
C LYS A 224 27.23 -0.56 -34.55
N TYR A 225 26.31 0.26 -35.04
CA TYR A 225 26.37 0.79 -36.40
C TYR A 225 27.60 1.65 -36.64
N ASP A 226 27.91 2.57 -35.71
CA ASP A 226 29.06 3.47 -35.82
C ASP A 226 30.38 2.68 -35.78
N PHE A 227 30.49 1.70 -34.88
CA PHE A 227 31.62 0.78 -34.83
C PHE A 227 31.82 0.04 -36.17
N ILE A 228 30.75 -0.52 -36.74
CA ILE A 228 30.80 -1.21 -38.03
C ILE A 228 31.26 -0.26 -39.13
N TYR A 229 30.73 0.97 -39.16
CA TYR A 229 31.07 1.98 -40.16
C TYR A 229 32.55 2.39 -40.12
N GLU A 230 33.07 2.78 -38.95
CA GLU A 230 34.48 3.16 -38.78
C GLU A 230 35.41 1.96 -39.04
N SER A 231 35.01 0.76 -38.62
CA SER A 231 35.78 -0.45 -38.89
C SER A 231 35.83 -0.77 -40.39
N LYS A 232 34.75 -0.55 -41.15
CA LYS A 232 34.76 -0.69 -42.62
C LYS A 232 35.72 0.30 -43.28
N LYS A 233 35.83 1.53 -42.78
CA LYS A 233 36.78 2.54 -43.27
C LYS A 233 38.24 2.10 -43.05
N ASN A 234 38.57 1.65 -41.85
CA ASN A 234 39.91 1.14 -41.51
C ASN A 234 40.27 -0.11 -42.32
N LEU A 235 39.31 -1.00 -42.54
CA LEU A 235 39.46 -2.17 -43.40
C LEU A 235 39.85 -1.78 -44.83
N ASN A 236 39.19 -0.79 -45.42
CA ASN A 236 39.51 -0.33 -46.77
C ASN A 236 40.96 0.18 -46.85
N THR A 237 41.45 0.89 -45.83
CA THR A 237 42.85 1.33 -45.74
C THR A 237 43.82 0.14 -45.70
N LEU A 238 43.53 -0.90 -44.89
CA LEU A 238 44.38 -2.10 -44.82
C LEU A 238 44.45 -2.84 -46.17
N ILE A 239 43.34 -2.88 -46.91
CA ILE A 239 43.27 -3.47 -48.25
C ILE A 239 44.11 -2.64 -49.23
N GLN A 240 44.01 -1.30 -49.20
CA GLN A 240 44.81 -0.41 -50.06
C GLN A 240 46.31 -0.58 -49.83
N LEU A 241 46.72 -0.71 -48.56
CA LEU A 241 48.11 -0.97 -48.17
C LEU A 241 48.56 -2.42 -48.44
N LYS A 242 47.71 -3.26 -49.06
CA LYS A 242 47.96 -4.69 -49.34
C LYS A 242 48.29 -5.52 -48.10
N LYS A 243 47.90 -5.07 -46.90
CA LYS A 243 48.09 -5.78 -45.63
C LYS A 243 47.01 -6.86 -45.43
N TYR A 244 46.89 -7.76 -46.39
CA TYR A 244 45.78 -8.72 -46.49
C TYR A 244 45.60 -9.67 -45.29
N PRO A 245 46.66 -10.20 -44.64
CA PRO A 245 46.49 -11.03 -43.44
C PRO A 245 45.82 -10.26 -42.30
N LYS A 246 46.26 -9.02 -42.04
CA LYS A 246 45.66 -8.14 -41.03
C LYS A 246 44.23 -7.74 -41.39
N ALA A 247 43.97 -7.48 -42.68
CA ALA A 247 42.63 -7.17 -43.15
C ALA A 247 41.64 -8.35 -42.95
N LEU A 248 42.10 -9.60 -43.08
CA LEU A 248 41.25 -10.78 -42.79
C LEU A 248 40.93 -10.92 -41.31
N GLN A 249 41.92 -10.76 -40.43
CA GLN A 249 41.70 -10.76 -38.99
C GLN A 249 40.68 -9.68 -38.59
N PHE A 250 40.85 -8.48 -39.14
CA PHE A 250 39.97 -7.35 -38.84
C PHE A 250 38.53 -7.56 -39.36
N ILE A 251 38.35 -8.18 -40.53
CA ILE A 251 37.02 -8.59 -41.00
C ILE A 251 36.35 -9.57 -40.03
N ASP A 252 37.13 -10.53 -39.51
CA ASP A 252 36.60 -11.57 -38.63
C ASP A 252 36.12 -10.97 -37.30
N GLU A 253 36.84 -9.97 -36.78
CA GLU A 253 36.42 -9.18 -35.63
C GLU A 253 35.08 -8.46 -35.89
N ILE A 254 34.91 -7.77 -37.03
CA ILE A 254 33.65 -7.07 -37.35
C ILE A 254 32.48 -8.06 -37.50
N LEU A 255 32.72 -9.22 -38.12
CA LEU A 255 31.71 -10.25 -38.30
C LEU A 255 31.27 -10.93 -36.99
N THR A 256 32.02 -10.79 -35.88
CA THR A 256 31.50 -11.23 -34.57
C THR A 256 30.31 -10.38 -34.10
N ILE A 257 30.23 -9.12 -34.55
CA ILE A 257 29.18 -8.16 -34.19
C ILE A 257 28.08 -8.12 -35.25
N ALA A 258 28.45 -8.26 -36.53
CA ALA A 258 27.54 -8.28 -37.68
C ALA A 258 27.75 -9.55 -38.54
N PRO A 259 27.37 -10.75 -38.03
CA PRO A 259 27.71 -12.03 -38.65
C PRO A 259 27.13 -12.22 -40.05
N GLU A 260 26.02 -11.53 -40.36
CA GLU A 260 25.30 -11.67 -41.61
C GLU A 260 25.58 -10.53 -42.61
N ASP A 261 26.57 -9.65 -42.35
CA ASP A 261 26.87 -8.55 -43.26
C ASP A 261 27.33 -9.09 -44.64
N PRO A 262 26.50 -8.97 -45.70
CA PRO A 262 26.77 -9.60 -46.98
C PRO A 262 27.95 -8.92 -47.71
N GLU A 263 28.22 -7.65 -47.41
CA GLU A 263 29.32 -6.89 -47.99
C GLU A 263 30.66 -7.36 -47.41
N LEU A 264 30.73 -7.51 -46.08
CA LEU A 264 31.93 -8.00 -45.39
C LEU A 264 32.25 -9.45 -45.76
N LEU A 265 31.25 -10.31 -45.87
CA LEU A 265 31.42 -11.69 -46.33
C LEU A 265 31.98 -11.76 -47.77
N LYS A 266 31.51 -10.89 -48.66
CA LYS A 266 32.06 -10.76 -50.04
C LYS A 266 33.50 -10.24 -50.01
N LYS A 267 33.79 -9.18 -49.25
CA LYS A 267 35.16 -8.63 -49.09
C LYS A 267 36.12 -9.67 -48.53
N LYS A 268 35.71 -10.46 -47.53
CA LYS A 268 36.52 -11.57 -46.96
C LYS A 268 36.98 -12.55 -48.04
N LYS A 269 36.04 -13.01 -48.87
CA LYS A 269 36.33 -13.92 -50.00
C LYS A 269 37.31 -13.28 -50.99
N HIS A 270 37.13 -11.99 -51.31
CA HIS A 270 38.03 -11.27 -52.21
C HIS A 270 39.46 -11.15 -51.66
N ILE A 271 39.62 -10.76 -50.40
CA ILE A 271 40.93 -10.61 -49.75
C ILE A 271 41.66 -11.96 -49.67
N LYS A 272 40.96 -13.06 -49.34
CA LYS A 272 41.55 -14.41 -49.36
C LYS A 272 42.15 -14.75 -50.73
N LYS A 273 41.45 -14.43 -51.83
CA LYS A 273 41.96 -14.64 -53.19
C LYS A 273 43.20 -13.78 -53.49
N LYS A 274 43.20 -12.51 -53.08
CA LYS A 274 44.34 -11.59 -53.25
C LYS A 274 45.57 -12.04 -52.46
N LEU A 275 45.38 -12.47 -51.20
CA LEU A 275 46.45 -13.00 -50.37
C LEU A 275 47.06 -14.27 -50.98
N PHE A 276 46.23 -15.21 -51.45
CA PHE A 276 46.69 -16.42 -52.12
C PHE A 276 47.55 -16.10 -53.36
N SER A 277 47.09 -15.15 -54.18
CA SER A 277 47.83 -14.72 -55.38
C SER A 277 49.19 -14.11 -55.00
N LEU A 278 49.22 -13.24 -53.99
CA LEU A 278 50.45 -12.56 -53.55
C LEU A 278 51.48 -13.54 -52.96
N ASN A 279 51.03 -14.53 -52.19
CA ASN A 279 51.91 -15.60 -51.69
C ASN A 279 52.44 -16.48 -52.83
N ARG A 280 51.60 -16.82 -53.82
CA ARG A 280 52.03 -17.57 -55.01
C ARG A 280 53.11 -16.80 -55.76
N ASP A 281 52.92 -15.51 -55.98
CA ASP A 281 53.88 -14.66 -56.71
C ASP A 281 55.22 -14.55 -55.95
N GLN A 282 55.18 -14.43 -54.62
CA GLN A 282 56.39 -14.43 -53.78
C GLN A 282 57.16 -15.75 -53.84
N ILE A 283 56.46 -16.89 -53.80
CA ILE A 283 57.07 -18.22 -53.92
C ILE A 283 57.73 -18.39 -55.31
N VAL A 284 57.05 -17.96 -56.38
CA VAL A 284 57.60 -18.00 -57.73
C VAL A 284 58.87 -17.14 -57.84
N LEU A 285 58.87 -15.95 -57.25
CA LEU A 285 60.04 -15.07 -57.22
C LEU A 285 61.20 -15.64 -56.41
N GLN A 286 60.95 -16.29 -55.26
CA GLN A 286 61.98 -16.98 -54.48
C GLN A 286 62.62 -18.13 -55.27
N ILE A 287 61.81 -18.98 -55.91
CA ILE A 287 62.30 -20.10 -56.73
C ILE A 287 63.14 -19.60 -57.91
N LEU A 288 62.73 -18.52 -58.57
CA LEU A 288 63.47 -17.92 -59.68
C LEU A 288 64.76 -17.20 -59.22
N GLY A 289 64.74 -16.60 -58.03
CA GLY A 289 65.91 -15.97 -57.41
C GLY A 289 66.98 -16.99 -56.98
N GLU A 290 66.56 -18.10 -56.37
CA GLU A 290 67.44 -19.21 -55.99
C GLU A 290 68.06 -19.92 -57.20
N LYS A 291 67.35 -19.98 -58.34
CA LYS A 291 67.92 -20.50 -59.59
C LYS A 291 69.04 -19.61 -60.15
N LYS A 292 68.98 -18.29 -59.94
CA LYS A 292 70.04 -17.35 -60.38
C LYS A 292 71.25 -17.30 -59.46
N SER A 293 71.11 -17.65 -58.18
CA SER A 293 72.23 -17.71 -57.23
C SER A 293 73.00 -19.04 -57.30
N LYS A 294 72.36 -20.13 -57.74
CA LYS A 294 73.00 -21.44 -57.97
C LYS A 294 73.67 -21.59 -59.35
N SER A 295 73.53 -20.59 -60.23
CA SER A 295 74.13 -20.55 -61.57
C SER A 295 75.30 -19.56 -61.67
N LYS A 296 75.96 -19.25 -60.54
CA LYS A 296 77.21 -18.51 -60.47
C LYS A 296 78.28 -19.36 -59.82
#